data_AF-A0A6L9KSR3-F1
#
_entry.id   AF-A0A6L9KSR3-F1
#
_cell.length_a   1.000
_cell.length_b   1.000
_cell.length_c   1.000
_cell.angle_alpha   90.00
_cell.angle_beta   90.00
_cell.angle_gamma   90.00
#
_symmetry.space_group_name_H-M   'P 1'
#
loop_
_entity.id
_entity.type
_entity.pdbx_description
1 polymer ?
#
loop_
_entity_poly.entity_id
_entity_poly.type
_entity_poly.pdbx_seq_one_letter_code
_entity_poly.pdbx_strand_id
1 'polypeptide(L)' 'MKKDEIRKVLLNDISHFRLKEKYYESLRLFEAASYAGSLASNLELALTTMPSDDDTEIA' A
#
# COMPACT_ATOMS: atom_id res chain seq x y z
N MET A 1 15.12 8.81 3.73
CA MET A 1 14.07 9.26 2.81
C MET A 1 13.21 10.26 3.55
N LYS A 2 12.79 11.34 2.89
CA LYS A 2 11.78 12.25 3.46
C LYS A 2 10.43 11.52 3.54
N LYS A 3 9.54 11.89 4.46
CA LYS A 3 8.25 11.18 4.61
C LYS A 3 7.42 11.27 3.32
N ASP A 4 7.57 12.34 2.57
CA ASP A 4 7.00 12.50 1.23
C ASP A 4 7.49 11.47 0.19
N GLU A 5 8.76 11.07 0.26
CA GLU A 5 9.31 10.05 -0.64
C GLU A 5 8.74 8.67 -0.29
N ILE A 6 8.59 8.38 1.00
CA ILE A 6 7.96 7.15 1.48
C ILE A 6 6.49 7.12 1.07
N ARG A 7 5.77 8.23 1.23
CA ARG A 7 4.37 8.38 0.80
C ARG A 7 4.21 8.09 -0.70
N LYS A 8 5.12 8.57 -1.54
CA LYS A 8 5.13 8.25 -2.99
C LYS A 8 5.37 6.77 -3.28
N VAL A 9 6.30 6.14 -2.56
CA VAL A 9 6.56 4.69 -2.70
C VAL A 9 5.31 3.89 -2.31
N LEU A 10 4.70 4.20 -1.15
CA LEU A 10 3.48 3.54 -0.69
C LEU A 10 2.33 3.67 -1.69
N LEU A 11 2.10 4.86 -2.26
CA LEU A 11 1.07 5.07 -3.28
C LEU A 11 1.30 4.23 -4.55
N ASN A 12 2.56 4.12 -4.99
CA ASN A 12 2.91 3.28 -6.13
C ASN A 12 2.71 1.80 -5.82
N ASP A 13 3.12 1.34 -4.65
CA ASP A 13 2.99 -0.05 -4.24
C ASP A 13 1.52 -0.46 -4.07
N ILE A 14 0.69 0.40 -3.46
CA ILE A 14 -0.77 0.20 -3.36
C ILE A 14 -1.35 0.01 -4.76
N SER A 15 -1.05 0.92 -5.68
CA SER A 15 -1.56 0.85 -7.07
C SER A 15 -1.08 -0.43 -7.77
N HIS A 16 0.18 -0.81 -7.57
CA HIS A 16 0.77 -2.02 -8.13
C HIS A 16 0.08 -3.30 -7.61
N PHE A 17 -0.17 -3.40 -6.31
CA PHE A 17 -0.82 -4.57 -5.73
C PHE A 17 -2.31 -4.67 -6.09
N ARG A 18 -3.02 -3.54 -6.23
CA ARG A 18 -4.40 -3.53 -6.76
C ARG A 18 -4.47 -4.02 -8.21
N LEU A 19 -3.47 -3.69 -9.04
CA LEU A 19 -3.36 -4.23 -10.40
C LEU A 19 -3.07 -5.73 -10.39
N LYS A 20 -2.17 -6.19 -9.50
CA LYS A 20 -1.86 -7.62 -9.33
C LYS A 20 -3.03 -8.43 -8.83
N GLU A 21 -3.81 -7.90 -7.89
CA GLU A 21 -5.06 -8.52 -7.41
C GLU A 21 -5.99 -8.84 -8.59
N LYS A 22 -6.33 -7.84 -9.40
CA LYS A 22 -7.16 -8.03 -10.61
C LYS A 22 -6.55 -9.01 -11.61
N TYR A 23 -5.23 -8.96 -11.79
CA TYR A 23 -4.53 -9.90 -12.68
C TYR A 23 -4.62 -11.35 -12.17
N TYR A 24 -4.39 -11.57 -10.88
CA TYR A 24 -4.49 -12.91 -10.27
C TYR A 24 -5.93 -13.43 -10.26
N GLU A 25 -6.93 -12.57 -10.03
CA GLU A 25 -8.35 -12.93 -10.18
C GLU A 25 -8.64 -13.41 -11.61
N SER A 26 -8.13 -12.72 -12.64
CA SER A 26 -8.33 -13.10 -14.04
C SER A 26 -7.74 -14.48 -14.38
N LEU A 27 -6.68 -14.88 -13.66
CA LEU A 27 -6.03 -16.19 -13.77
C LEU A 27 -6.63 -17.25 -12.82
N ARG A 28 -7.65 -16.91 -12.03
CA ARG A 28 -8.25 -17.77 -10.98
C ARG A 28 -7.25 -18.19 -9.89
N LEU A 29 -6.22 -17.38 -9.66
CA LEU A 29 -5.25 -17.56 -8.58
C LEU A 29 -5.75 -16.88 -7.30
N PHE A 30 -6.80 -17.45 -6.70
CA PHE A 30 -7.56 -16.79 -5.62
C PHE A 30 -6.74 -16.43 -4.38
N GLU A 31 -5.84 -17.32 -3.92
CA GLU A 31 -4.98 -17.03 -2.77
C GLU A 31 -4.01 -15.88 -3.05
N ALA A 32 -3.42 -15.84 -4.25
CA ALA A 32 -2.51 -14.77 -4.66
C ALA A 32 -3.25 -13.43 -4.78
N ALA A 33 -4.47 -13.43 -5.33
CA ALA A 33 -5.33 -12.26 -5.39
C ALA A 33 -5.67 -11.74 -3.99
N SER A 34 -6.12 -12.63 -3.08
CA SER A 34 -6.46 -12.28 -1.71
C SER A 34 -5.25 -11.71 -0.94
N TYR A 35 -4.07 -12.28 -1.13
CA TYR A 35 -2.84 -11.77 -0.54
C TYR A 35 -2.48 -10.38 -1.07
N ALA A 36 -2.52 -10.19 -2.40
CA ALA A 36 -2.24 -8.89 -3.02
C ALA A 36 -3.23 -7.80 -2.54
N GLY A 37 -4.52 -8.12 -2.46
CA GLY A 37 -5.54 -7.22 -1.94
C GLY A 37 -5.33 -6.86 -0.47
N SER A 38 -5.01 -7.86 0.36
CA SER A 38 -4.73 -7.64 1.79
C SER A 38 -3.49 -6.76 1.99
N LEU A 39 -2.44 -6.99 1.20
CA LEU A 39 -1.22 -6.19 1.26
C LEU A 39 -1.48 -4.73 0.83
N ALA A 40 -2.24 -4.51 -0.24
CA ALA A 40 -2.63 -3.16 -0.66
C ALA A 40 -3.41 -2.42 0.44
N SER A 41 -4.39 -3.08 1.07
CA SER A 41 -5.17 -2.50 2.18
C SER A 41 -4.31 -2.18 3.40
N ASN A 42 -3.32 -3.03 3.74
CA ASN A 42 -2.39 -2.74 4.83
C ASN A 42 -1.49 -1.55 4.53
N LEU A 43 -1.06 -1.38 3.27
CA LEU A 43 -0.27 -0.22 2.85
C LEU A 43 -1.10 1.06 2.82
N GLU A 44 -2.38 0.99 2.44
CA GLU A 44 -3.33 2.11 2.55
C GLU A 44 -3.50 2.54 4.02
N LEU A 45 -3.61 1.58 4.94
CA LEU A 45 -3.65 1.87 6.38
C LEU A 45 -2.35 2.50 6.87
N ALA A 46 -1.20 1.95 6.47
CA ALA A 46 0.10 2.53 6.81
C ALA A 46 0.24 3.97 6.29
N LEU A 47 -0.22 4.23 5.07
CA LEU A 47 -0.19 5.56 4.47
C LEU A 47 -1.08 6.56 5.22
N THR A 48 -2.29 6.15 5.61
CA THR A 48 -3.25 7.02 6.32
C THR A 48 -2.85 7.30 7.78
N THR A 49 -2.04 6.42 8.37
CA THR A 49 -1.50 6.57 9.73
C THR A 49 -0.09 7.16 9.75
N MET A 50 0.51 7.38 8.59
CA MET A 50 1.85 7.94 8.49
C MET A 50 1.85 9.44 8.85
N PRO A 51 2.65 9.87 9.84
CA PRO A 51 2.76 11.28 10.18
C PRO A 51 3.32 12.09 9.00
N SER A 52 2.88 13.34 8.87
CA SER A 52 3.49 14.32 7.97
C SER A 52 4.92 14.67 8.43
N ASP A 53 5.73 15.23 7.52
CA ASP A 53 7.01 15.84 7.90
C ASP A 53 6.81 17.00 8.90
N ASP A 54 5.63 17.63 8.88
CA ASP A 54 5.23 18.71 9.78
C ASP A 54 4.59 18.25 11.11
N ASP A 55 4.28 16.95 11.24
CA ASP A 55 3.72 16.42 12.48
C ASP A 55 4.82 16.32 13.55
N THR A 56 4.57 16.91 14.72
CA THR A 56 5.49 16.85 15.86
C THR A 56 5.55 15.41 16.37
N GLU A 57 6.73 14.80 16.39
CA GLU A 57 6.92 13.51 17.03
C GLU A 57 6.55 13.64 18.51
N ILE A 58 5.61 12.82 18.98
CA ILE A 58 5.30 12.74 20.41
C ILE A 58 6.52 12.09 21.07
N ALA A 59 7.26 12.88 21.84
CA ALA A 59 8.45 12.45 22.60
C ALA A 59 8.10 11.49 23.74
#